data_AF-A0A382X9J1-F1
#
_entry.id   AF-A0A382X9J1-F1
#
_cell.length_a   1.000
_cell.length_b   1.000
_cell.length_c   1.000
_cell.angle_alpha   90.00
_cell.angle_beta   90.00
_cell.angle_gamma   90.00
#
_symmetry.space_group_name_H-M   'P 1'
#
loop_
_entity.id
_entity.type
_entity.pdbx_description
1 polymer ?
#
loop_
_entity_poly.entity_id
_entity_poly.type
_entity_poly.pdbx_seq_one_letter_code
_entity_poly.pdbx_strand_id
1 'polypeptide(L)'
;MMRLNEHNFARKGVIIPDYPRDQIGIGIVHLGLGAFHRAHQAFYTEQVLEEEGRSDWGICGVSLRRPEVRDQMVPQGGLYSLMEQDGTGNRIRIIGAVQEILFAPEDSEVVLTRMTSAQTRVVSLTVTEKGY
;
A
#
# COMPACT_ATOMS: atom_id res chain seq x y z
N MET A 1 -15.36 -0.40 -16.20
CA MET A 1 -15.47 0.13 -14.82
C MET A 1 -14.36 1.14 -14.61
N MET A 2 -14.64 2.32 -14.04
CA MET A 2 -13.63 3.38 -13.85
C MET A 2 -12.64 2.98 -12.75
N ARG A 3 -11.34 2.96 -13.04
CA ARG A 3 -10.27 2.67 -12.06
C ARG A 3 -10.04 3.87 -11.15
N LEU A 4 -9.69 3.62 -9.89
CA LEU A 4 -9.34 4.65 -8.92
C LEU A 4 -8.02 5.32 -9.32
N ASN A 5 -7.94 6.65 -9.22
CA ASN A 5 -6.72 7.43 -9.41
C ASN A 5 -6.81 8.78 -8.69
N GLU A 6 -5.71 9.54 -8.71
CA GLU A 6 -5.58 10.83 -8.01
C GLU A 6 -6.59 11.91 -8.42
N HIS A 7 -7.21 11.76 -9.58
CA HIS A 7 -8.13 12.74 -10.15
C HIS A 7 -9.61 12.34 -10.03
N ASN A 8 -9.93 11.15 -9.47
CA ASN A 8 -11.30 10.66 -9.42
C ASN A 8 -11.76 10.11 -8.05
N PHE A 9 -11.09 10.52 -6.98
CA PHE A 9 -11.42 10.16 -5.59
C PHE A 9 -12.72 10.76 -5.05
N ALA A 10 -13.12 11.93 -5.55
CA ALA A 10 -14.10 12.78 -4.87
C ALA A 10 -15.53 12.20 -4.94
N ARG A 11 -15.89 11.44 -3.90
CA ARG A 11 -17.27 11.03 -3.60
C ARG A 11 -17.61 11.43 -2.18
N LYS A 12 -18.85 11.92 -1.97
CA LYS A 12 -19.35 12.32 -0.66
C LYS A 12 -19.25 11.14 0.32
N GLY A 13 -18.63 11.35 1.48
CA GLY A 13 -18.50 10.33 2.54
C GLY A 13 -17.33 9.35 2.38
N VAL A 14 -16.40 9.59 1.44
CA VAL A 14 -15.15 8.83 1.32
C VAL A 14 -14.02 9.65 1.95
N ILE A 15 -13.26 9.03 2.85
CA ILE A 15 -12.03 9.62 3.41
C ILE A 15 -10.91 9.40 2.38
N ILE A 16 -10.15 10.45 2.09
CA ILE A 16 -9.06 10.42 1.10
C ILE A 16 -7.74 10.81 1.76
N PRO A 17 -6.59 10.37 1.22
CA PRO A 17 -5.28 10.81 1.71
C PRO A 17 -5.17 12.33 1.71
N ASP A 18 -4.71 12.91 2.82
CA ASP A 18 -4.51 14.36 3.00
C ASP A 18 -3.01 14.71 3.11
N TYR A 19 -2.19 14.09 2.26
CA TYR A 19 -0.75 14.34 2.17
C TYR A 19 -0.28 14.26 0.70
N PRO A 20 0.82 14.96 0.34
CA PRO A 20 1.36 14.94 -1.02
C PRO A 20 2.02 13.60 -1.32
N ARG A 21 1.27 12.68 -1.96
CA ARG A 21 1.72 11.31 -2.24
C ARG A 21 2.99 11.24 -3.07
N ASP A 22 3.17 12.18 -4.00
CA ASP A 22 4.36 12.33 -4.84
C ASP A 22 5.64 12.66 -4.06
N GLN A 23 5.51 13.08 -2.80
CA GLN A 23 6.63 13.39 -1.90
C GLN A 23 6.94 12.25 -0.92
N ILE A 24 6.20 11.14 -0.97
CA ILE A 24 6.37 10.02 -0.03
C ILE A 24 7.45 9.05 -0.55
N GLY A 25 8.58 8.99 0.16
CA GLY A 25 9.63 8.01 -0.03
C GLY A 25 9.30 6.64 0.54
N ILE A 26 9.97 5.60 0.04
CA ILE A 26 9.79 4.21 0.48
C ILE A 26 10.70 3.92 1.68
N GLY A 27 10.10 3.67 2.84
CA GLY A 27 10.79 3.25 4.06
C GLY A 27 10.50 1.81 4.48
N ILE A 28 9.47 1.20 3.89
CA ILE A 28 8.99 -0.14 4.22
C ILE A 28 8.95 -0.99 2.95
N VAL A 29 9.56 -2.18 2.99
CA VAL A 29 9.28 -3.24 2.00
C VAL A 29 8.39 -4.27 2.67
N HIS A 30 7.25 -4.60 2.06
CA HIS A 30 6.33 -5.61 2.58
C HIS A 30 6.28 -6.85 1.67
N LEU A 31 6.69 -7.99 2.20
CA LEU A 31 6.65 -9.28 1.50
C LEU A 31 5.31 -9.98 1.75
N GLY A 32 4.51 -10.10 0.69
CA GLY A 32 3.15 -10.63 0.75
C GLY A 32 2.10 -9.53 0.75
N LEU A 33 1.91 -8.82 -0.37
CA LEU A 33 0.87 -7.79 -0.53
C LEU A 33 -0.57 -8.39 -0.58
N GLY A 34 -0.99 -9.01 0.52
CA GLY A 34 -2.31 -9.63 0.70
C GLY A 34 -3.38 -8.69 1.22
N ALA A 35 -4.60 -9.22 1.38
CA ALA A 35 -5.72 -8.46 1.93
C ALA A 35 -5.48 -8.00 3.38
N PHE A 36 -4.90 -8.86 4.22
CA PHE A 36 -4.60 -8.51 5.61
C PHE A 36 -3.62 -7.36 5.73
N HIS A 37 -2.54 -7.37 4.94
CA HIS A 37 -1.58 -6.28 4.94
C HIS A 37 -2.22 -4.94 4.56
N ARG A 38 -3.00 -4.94 3.48
CA ARG A 38 -3.75 -3.77 3.02
C ARG A 38 -4.76 -3.29 4.06
N ALA A 39 -5.45 -4.20 4.75
CA ALA A 39 -6.44 -3.83 5.76
C ALA A 39 -5.81 -3.38 7.10
N HIS A 40 -4.54 -3.70 7.36
CA HIS A 40 -3.93 -3.53 8.68
C HIS A 40 -2.67 -2.68 8.68
N GLN A 41 -1.51 -3.20 8.24
CA GLN A 41 -0.26 -2.44 8.35
C GLN A 41 -0.28 -1.21 7.44
N ALA A 42 -0.79 -1.34 6.21
CA ALA A 42 -0.91 -0.20 5.31
C ALA A 42 -1.94 0.84 5.82
N PHE A 43 -2.98 0.41 6.53
CA PHE A 43 -3.93 1.32 7.18
C PHE A 43 -3.26 2.16 8.28
N TYR A 44 -2.48 1.54 9.17
CA TYR A 44 -1.77 2.30 10.19
C TYR A 44 -0.66 3.17 9.62
N THR A 45 0.02 2.72 8.56
CA THR A 45 0.96 3.59 7.83
C THR A 45 0.23 4.79 7.24
N GLU A 46 -0.96 4.62 6.64
CA GLU A 46 -1.79 5.74 6.15
C GLU A 46 -2.00 6.80 7.24
N GLN A 47 -2.42 6.36 8.44
CA GLN A 47 -2.68 7.27 9.55
C GLN A 47 -1.43 8.03 9.98
N VAL A 48 -0.26 7.37 10.03
CA VAL A 48 1.01 8.04 10.35
C VAL A 48 1.40 9.07 9.29
N LEU A 49 1.17 8.77 8.01
CA LEU A 49 1.43 9.73 6.92
C LEU A 49 0.52 10.96 7.04
N GLU A 50 -0.75 10.77 7.40
CA GLU A 50 -1.73 11.86 7.60
C GLU A 50 -1.45 12.69 8.87
N GLU A 51 -1.19 12.05 10.01
CA GLU A 51 -1.14 12.73 11.31
C GLU A 51 0.23 13.33 11.63
N GLU A 52 1.31 12.64 11.25
CA GLU A 52 2.68 13.06 11.60
C GLU A 52 3.43 13.74 10.45
N GLY A 53 2.84 13.78 9.24
CA GLY A 53 3.47 14.36 8.06
C GLY A 53 4.79 13.69 7.66
N ARG A 54 4.99 12.43 8.04
CA ARG A 54 6.23 11.68 7.85
C ARG A 54 6.36 11.19 6.42
N SER A 55 7.12 11.88 5.59
CA SER A 55 7.25 11.54 4.17
C SER A 55 8.13 10.33 3.85
N ASP A 56 8.66 9.63 4.86
CA ASP A 56 9.71 8.63 4.71
C ASP A 56 9.21 7.17 4.88
N TRP A 57 7.92 6.95 5.17
CA TRP A 57 7.37 5.64 5.54
C TRP A 57 6.50 4.96 4.48
N GLY A 58 6.54 5.41 3.22
CA GLY A 58 5.84 4.76 2.12
C GLY A 58 6.21 3.28 1.97
N ILE A 59 5.26 2.51 1.44
CA ILE A 59 5.36 1.05 1.31
C ILE A 59 5.66 0.67 -0.13
N CYS A 60 6.70 -0.13 -0.32
CA CYS A 60 6.87 -1.01 -1.48
C CYS A 60 6.26 -2.38 -1.16
N GLY A 61 5.10 -2.68 -1.76
CA GLY A 61 4.43 -3.97 -1.60
C GLY A 61 4.94 -5.00 -2.60
N VAL A 62 5.26 -6.21 -2.14
CA VAL A 62 5.80 -7.27 -2.99
C VAL A 62 4.84 -8.46 -3.01
N SER A 63 4.33 -8.76 -4.20
CA SER A 63 3.61 -10.00 -4.49
C SER A 63 4.61 -11.12 -4.77
N LEU A 64 4.48 -12.26 -4.08
CA LEU A 64 5.45 -13.37 -4.18
C LEU A 64 5.02 -14.51 -5.12
N ARG A 65 3.71 -14.70 -5.31
CA ARG A 65 3.17 -15.89 -6.02
C ARG A 65 2.36 -15.57 -7.27
N ARG A 66 1.70 -14.42 -7.29
CA ARG A 66 0.59 -14.11 -8.19
C ARG A 66 0.66 -12.62 -8.60
N PRO A 67 0.70 -12.29 -9.90
CA PRO A 67 0.85 -10.91 -10.37
C PRO A 67 -0.43 -10.08 -10.23
N GLU A 68 -1.58 -10.70 -10.01
CA GLU A 68 -2.91 -10.09 -10.14
C GLU A 68 -3.10 -8.85 -9.25
N VAL A 69 -2.56 -8.86 -8.03
CA VAL A 69 -2.62 -7.70 -7.13
C VAL A 69 -1.83 -6.52 -7.72
N ARG A 70 -0.64 -6.78 -8.27
CA ARG A 70 0.22 -5.78 -8.91
C ARG A 70 -0.47 -5.23 -10.15
N ASP A 71 -1.01 -6.11 -11.00
CA ASP A 71 -1.70 -5.73 -12.23
C ASP A 71 -2.98 -4.93 -11.99
N GLN A 72 -3.66 -5.17 -10.86
CA GLN A 72 -4.85 -4.41 -10.45
C GLN A 72 -4.50 -3.04 -9.86
N MET A 73 -3.46 -2.94 -9.03
CA MET A 73 -3.17 -1.75 -8.23
C MET A 73 -2.17 -0.79 -8.87
N VAL A 74 -1.20 -1.27 -9.67
CA VAL A 74 -0.23 -0.40 -10.37
C VAL A 74 -0.93 0.64 -11.26
N PRO A 75 -1.96 0.30 -12.05
CA PRO A 75 -2.68 1.30 -12.85
C PRO A 75 -3.46 2.33 -12.02
N GLN A 76 -3.59 2.10 -10.71
CA GLN A 76 -4.20 3.01 -9.74
C GLN A 76 -3.12 3.75 -8.92
N GLY A 77 -1.85 3.69 -9.32
CA GLY A 77 -0.75 4.30 -8.54
C GLY A 77 -0.65 3.76 -7.12
N GLY A 78 -1.03 2.49 -6.89
CA GLY A 78 -1.04 1.86 -5.56
C GLY A 78 -2.27 2.15 -4.70
N LEU A 79 -3.17 3.02 -5.16
CA LEU A 79 -4.38 3.40 -4.43
C LEU A 79 -5.39 2.24 -4.38
N TYR A 80 -6.08 2.12 -3.26
CA TYR A 80 -7.22 1.20 -3.12
C TYR A 80 -8.20 1.71 -2.06
N SER A 81 -9.43 1.22 -2.11
CA SER A 81 -10.44 1.48 -1.09
C SER A 81 -10.36 0.44 0.02
N LEU A 82 -10.34 0.90 1.26
CA LEU A 82 -10.58 0.13 2.47
C LEU A 82 -11.99 0.43 2.96
N MET A 83 -12.77 -0.61 3.22
CA MET A 83 -14.12 -0.47 3.76
C MET A 83 -14.18 -1.13 5.13
N GLU A 84 -14.48 -0.32 6.14
CA GLU A 84 -14.84 -0.80 7.47
C GLU A 84 -16.36 -0.98 7.52
N GLN A 85 -16.80 -2.13 8.04
CA GLN A 85 -18.22 -2.44 8.20
C GLN A 85 -18.48 -2.86 9.64
N ASP A 86 -19.39 -2.17 10.31
CA ASP A 86 -19.83 -2.48 11.67
C ASP A 86 -21.37 -2.33 11.79
N GLY A 87 -21.91 -2.54 12.99
CA GLY A 87 -23.36 -2.42 13.24
C GLY A 87 -23.95 -1.01 13.04
N THR A 88 -23.11 0.00 12.85
CA THR A 88 -23.49 1.40 12.63
C THR A 88 -23.43 1.82 11.16
N GLY A 89 -22.84 0.99 10.29
CA GLY A 89 -22.79 1.20 8.85
C GLY A 89 -21.40 0.97 8.25
N ASN A 90 -21.18 1.58 7.08
CA ASN A 90 -19.94 1.43 6.31
C ASN A 90 -19.16 2.74 6.28
N ARG A 91 -17.85 2.64 6.49
CA ARG A 91 -16.90 3.76 6.31
C ARG A 91 -15.90 3.37 5.22
N ILE A 92 -15.70 4.25 4.25
CA ILE A 92 -14.77 4.00 3.14
C ILE A 92 -13.63 4.99 3.23
N ARG A 93 -12.41 4.47 3.19
CA ARG A 93 -11.17 5.23 3.11
C ARG A 93 -10.39 4.82 1.87
N ILE A 94 -9.79 5.79 1.18
CA ILE A 94 -8.77 5.51 0.19
C ILE A 94 -7.41 5.44 0.90
N ILE A 95 -6.67 4.36 0.69
CA ILE A 95 -5.32 4.20 1.20
C ILE A 95 -4.33 4.55 0.10
N GLY A 96 -3.42 5.49 0.40
CA GLY A 96 -2.36 5.97 -0.48
C GLY A 96 -0.95 5.54 -0.07
N ALA A 97 -0.77 4.93 1.10
CA ALA A 97 0.53 4.58 1.68
C ALA A 97 1.36 3.58 0.85
N VAL A 98 0.72 2.81 -0.03
CA VAL A 98 1.41 1.93 -0.99
C VAL A 98 1.85 2.77 -2.20
N GLN A 99 3.16 2.96 -2.31
CA GLN A 99 3.79 3.82 -3.33
C GLN A 99 4.31 3.01 -4.52
N GLU A 100 4.70 1.76 -4.29
CA GLU A 100 5.24 0.88 -5.32
C GLU A 100 4.75 -0.55 -5.10
N ILE A 101 4.54 -1.27 -6.20
CA ILE A 101 4.10 -2.66 -6.16
C ILE A 101 4.92 -3.48 -7.15
N LEU A 102 5.57 -4.51 -6.64
CA LEU A 102 6.46 -5.39 -7.40
C LEU A 102 5.92 -6.82 -7.38
N PHE A 103 6.24 -7.59 -8.41
CA PHE A 103 6.02 -9.03 -8.44
C PHE A 103 7.38 -9.74 -8.46
N ALA A 104 7.75 -10.35 -7.33
CA ALA A 104 9.10 -10.85 -7.11
C ALA A 104 9.64 -11.79 -8.22
N PRO A 105 8.84 -12.69 -8.82
CA PRO A 105 9.31 -13.53 -9.93
C PRO A 105 9.73 -12.76 -11.20
N GLU A 106 9.25 -11.54 -11.41
CA GLU A 106 9.61 -10.69 -12.55
C GLU A 106 10.58 -9.56 -12.15
N ASP A 107 10.48 -9.08 -10.91
CA ASP A 107 11.14 -7.87 -10.41
C ASP A 107 12.21 -8.16 -9.33
N SER A 108 12.81 -9.36 -9.31
CA SER A 108 13.66 -9.83 -8.19
C SER A 108 14.82 -8.89 -7.85
N GLU A 109 15.51 -8.35 -8.85
CA GLU A 109 16.61 -7.38 -8.66
C GLU A 109 16.12 -6.04 -8.10
N VAL A 110 14.92 -5.60 -8.51
CA VAL A 110 14.30 -4.38 -8.00
C VAL A 110 13.88 -4.58 -6.54
N VAL A 111 13.33 -5.74 -6.20
CA VAL A 111 13.00 -6.12 -4.82
C VAL A 111 14.26 -6.10 -3.95
N LEU A 112 15.36 -6.70 -4.40
CA LEU A 112 16.63 -6.69 -3.65
C LEU A 112 17.17 -5.27 -3.47
N THR A 113 17.11 -4.45 -4.53
CA THR A 113 17.51 -3.05 -4.49
C THR A 113 16.69 -2.26 -3.46
N ARG A 114 15.37 -2.48 -3.40
CA ARG A 114 14.50 -1.86 -2.39
C ARG A 114 14.85 -2.35 -0.99
N MET A 115 15.06 -3.65 -0.78
CA MET A 115 15.38 -4.20 0.54
C MET A 115 16.74 -3.72 1.07
N THR A 116 17.69 -3.42 0.19
CA THR A 116 19.06 -2.99 0.55
C THR A 116 19.27 -1.48 0.50
N SER A 117 18.26 -0.71 0.08
CA SER A 117 18.29 0.75 0.11
C SER A 117 18.50 1.27 1.53
N ALA A 118 19.37 2.28 1.69
CA ALA A 118 19.59 2.96 2.97
C ALA A 118 18.33 3.67 3.52
N GLN A 119 17.33 3.91 2.67
CA GLN A 119 16.04 4.50 3.08
C GLN A 119 15.08 3.44 3.65
N THR A 120 15.24 2.17 3.26
CA THR A 120 14.42 1.07 3.76
C THR A 120 14.87 0.72 5.18
N ARG A 121 13.97 0.94 6.13
CA ARG A 121 14.22 0.73 7.56
C ARG A 121 13.55 -0.52 8.08
N VAL A 122 12.52 -1.00 7.37
CA VAL A 122 11.71 -2.15 7.77
C VAL A 122 11.47 -3.05 6.56
N VAL A 123 11.74 -4.34 6.73
CA VAL A 123 11.17 -5.41 5.89
C VAL A 123 10.13 -6.12 6.74
N SER A 124 8.87 -6.08 6.32
CA SER A 124 7.74 -6.71 7.02
C SER A 124 7.13 -7.83 6.18
N LEU A 125 6.45 -8.80 6.81
CA LEU A 125 5.99 -10.01 6.14
C LEU A 125 4.54 -10.37 6.50
N THR A 126 3.75 -10.76 5.50
CA THR A 126 2.52 -11.54 5.67
C THR A 126 2.53 -12.73 4.72
N VAL A 127 3.43 -13.69 4.98
CA VAL A 127 3.70 -14.86 4.12
C VAL A 127 2.92 -16.13 4.50
N THR A 128 1.96 -15.98 5.42
CA THR A 128 1.26 -17.06 6.15
C THR A 128 2.17 -17.88 7.05
N GLU A 129 1.59 -18.72 7.90
CA GLU A 129 2.30 -19.54 8.89
C GLU A 129 3.28 -20.52 8.23
N LYS A 130 2.95 -20.99 7.02
CA LYS A 130 3.78 -21.92 6.24
C LYS A 130 4.86 -21.23 5.41
N GLY A 131 5.00 -19.92 5.51
CA GLY A 131 5.97 -19.13 4.74
C GLY A 131 7.35 -19.02 5.38
N TYR A 132 7.53 -19.52 6.62
CA TYR A 132 8.79 -19.63 7.36
C TYR A 132 9.35 -21.04 7.26
#